data_AF-K1T576-F1
#
_entry.id   AF-K1T576-F1
#
_cell.length_a   1.000
_cell.length_b   1.000
_cell.length_c   1.000
_cell.angle_alpha   90.00
_cell.angle_beta   90.00
_cell.angle_gamma   90.00
#
_symmetry.space_group_name_H-M   'P 1'
#
loop_
_entity.id
_entity.type
_entity.pdbx_description
1 polymer ?
#
loop_
_entity_poly.entity_id
_entity_poly.type
_entity_poly.pdbx_seq_one_letter_code
_entity_poly.pdbx_strand_id
1 'polypeptide(L)'
;MKGYSMNDFITVVGGGLAGSEATYQIAKRGIKVRLYEMKPNSFSPAHSNNNLAEIVCSNSFKSNLHTNACGLLKEELRNLDSLLIKVADETAVPA
;
A
#
# COMPACT_ATOMS: atom_id res chain seq x y z
N MET A 1 22.86 -9.91 18.53
CA MET A 1 22.11 -9.20 17.45
C MET A 1 22.90 -9.39 16.16
N LYS A 2 22.35 -10.09 15.15
CA LYS A 2 23.05 -10.19 13.86
C LYS A 2 23.06 -8.80 13.22
N GLY A 3 24.25 -8.25 13.02
CA GLY A 3 24.43 -6.98 12.33
C GLY A 3 24.05 -7.15 10.87
N TYR A 4 22.99 -6.47 10.44
CA TYR A 4 22.72 -6.30 9.03
C TYR A 4 23.85 -5.45 8.43
N SER A 5 24.43 -5.91 7.32
CA SER A 5 25.43 -5.17 6.58
C SER A 5 24.83 -3.84 6.13
N MET A 6 25.62 -2.77 6.11
CA MET A 6 25.21 -1.41 5.73
C MET A 6 24.60 -1.30 4.32
N ASN A 7 24.60 -2.40 3.55
CA ASN A 7 24.17 -2.53 2.16
C ASN A 7 22.93 -3.41 1.93
N ASP A 8 22.31 -3.97 2.97
CA ASP A 8 21.14 -4.84 2.78
C ASP A 8 19.85 -3.99 2.67
N PHE A 9 19.13 -4.13 1.56
CA PHE A 9 17.81 -3.51 1.35
C PHE A 9 16.74 -4.58 1.19
N ILE A 10 15.53 -4.31 1.69
CA ILE A 10 14.37 -5.15 1.42
C ILE A 10 13.87 -4.82 0.01
N THR A 11 13.66 -5.84 -0.81
CA THR A 11 13.12 -5.66 -2.16
C THR A 11 11.62 -5.89 -2.15
N VAL A 12 10.86 -4.94 -2.71
CA VAL A 12 9.43 -5.04 -2.96
C VAL A 12 9.22 -5.03 -4.48
N VAL A 13 8.49 -6.01 -5.00
CA VAL A 13 8.20 -6.13 -6.43
C VAL A 13 6.70 -5.89 -6.64
N GLY A 14 6.39 -4.82 -7.38
CA GLY A 14 5.04 -4.33 -7.62
C GLY A 14 4.67 -3.17 -6.71
N GLY A 15 4.25 -2.06 -7.31
CA GLY A 15 3.82 -0.81 -6.70
C GLY A 15 2.30 -0.68 -6.58
N GLY A 16 1.58 -1.79 -6.50
CA GLY A 16 0.13 -1.81 -6.21
C GLY A 16 -0.17 -1.38 -4.76
N LEU A 17 -1.42 -1.57 -4.33
CA LEU A 17 -1.88 -1.22 -2.98
C LEU A 17 -0.98 -1.82 -1.87
N ALA A 18 -0.76 -3.14 -1.91
CA ALA A 18 0.04 -3.84 -0.90
C ALA A 18 1.54 -3.47 -0.97
N GLY A 19 2.09 -3.37 -2.18
CA GLY A 19 3.50 -3.03 -2.37
C GLY A 19 3.83 -1.60 -1.91
N SER A 20 2.94 -0.65 -2.20
CA SER A 20 3.08 0.73 -1.74
C SER A 20 3.05 0.83 -0.22
N GLU A 21 2.09 0.16 0.45
CA GLU A 21 2.02 0.12 1.91
C GLU A 21 3.26 -0.56 2.50
N ALA A 22 3.69 -1.71 1.96
CA ALA A 22 4.89 -2.41 2.43
C ALA A 22 6.14 -1.51 2.30
N THR A 23 6.35 -0.89 1.13
CA THR A 23 7.47 0.03 0.91
C THR A 23 7.43 1.20 1.88
N TYR A 24 6.26 1.80 2.11
CA TYR A 24 6.09 2.88 3.08
C TYR A 24 6.44 2.43 4.50
N GLN A 25 5.89 1.30 4.96
CA GLN A 25 6.13 0.79 6.32
C GLN A 25 7.60 0.41 6.56
N ILE A 26 8.29 -0.13 5.55
CA ILE A 26 9.73 -0.43 5.63
C ILE A 26 10.55 0.88 5.71
N ALA A 27 10.28 1.82 4.79
CA ALA A 27 10.99 3.11 4.75
C ALA A 27 10.78 3.93 6.02
N LYS A 28 9.54 3.99 6.53
CA LYS A 28 9.17 4.68 7.78
C LYS A 28 9.92 4.15 9.01
N ARG A 29 10.33 2.89 9.01
CA ARG A 29 11.14 2.27 10.08
C ARG A 29 12.65 2.48 9.90
N GLY A 30 13.07 3.29 8.93
CA GLY A 30 14.48 3.57 8.65
C GLY A 30 15.22 2.41 7.97
N ILE A 31 14.49 1.41 7.44
CA ILE A 31 15.09 0.28 6.73
C ILE A 31 15.18 0.62 5.24
N LYS A 32 16.33 0.36 4.61
CA LYS A 32 16.52 0.57 3.18
C LYS A 32 15.57 -0.34 2.40
N VAL A 33 14.81 0.23 1.46
CA VAL A 33 13.86 -0.50 0.61
C VAL A 33 14.08 -0.14 -0.85
N ARG A 34 13.93 -1.14 -1.72
CA ARG A 34 13.91 -0.96 -3.16
C ARG A 34 12.57 -1.44 -3.71
N LEU A 35 11.80 -0.52 -4.25
CA LEU A 35 10.55 -0.82 -4.95
C LEU A 35 10.82 -0.96 -6.45
N TYR A 36 10.44 -2.08 -7.02
CA TYR A 36 10.40 -2.29 -8.47
C TYR A 36 8.96 -2.17 -8.95
N GLU A 37 8.71 -1.26 -9.88
CA GLU A 37 7.42 -1.08 -10.55
C GLU A 37 7.67 -1.01 -12.05
N MET A 38 6.80 -1.65 -12.83
CA MET A 38 6.87 -1.66 -14.29
C MET A 38 6.43 -0.32 -14.88
N LYS A 39 5.49 0.37 -14.23
CA LYS A 39 5.04 1.72 -14.59
C LYS A 39 6.12 2.77 -14.29
N PRO A 40 6.25 3.81 -15.13
CA PRO A 40 5.43 4.13 -16.31
C PRO A 40 5.93 3.50 -17.63
N ASN A 41 6.92 2.60 -17.58
CA ASN A 41 7.51 2.02 -18.79
C ASN A 41 6.65 0.92 -19.41
N SER A 42 5.87 0.20 -18.60
CA SER A 42 4.93 -0.83 -19.03
C SER A 42 3.71 -0.86 -18.12
N PHE A 43 2.57 -1.30 -18.66
CA PHE A 43 1.28 -1.35 -17.99
C PHE A 43 0.62 -2.71 -18.24
N SER A 44 -0.14 -3.20 -17.27
CA SER A 44 -1.12 -4.26 -17.57
C SER A 44 -2.38 -3.62 -18.17
N PRO A 45 -3.26 -4.40 -18.83
CA PRO A 45 -4.49 -3.87 -19.43
C PRO A 45 -5.43 -3.15 -18.46
N ALA A 46 -5.27 -3.37 -17.15
CA ALA A 46 -6.11 -2.75 -16.12
C ALA A 46 -5.59 -1.38 -15.65
N HIS A 47 -4.31 -1.07 -15.88
CA HIS A 47 -3.69 0.16 -15.38
C HIS A 47 -3.67 1.24 -16.45
N SER A 48 -3.92 2.48 -16.04
CA SER A 48 -4.13 3.62 -16.94
C SER A 48 -3.28 4.84 -16.61
N ASN A 49 -2.62 4.87 -15.45
CA ASN A 49 -1.83 6.03 -15.02
C ASN A 49 -0.48 5.67 -14.39
N ASN A 50 0.42 6.65 -14.34
CA ASN A 50 1.82 6.47 -13.92
C ASN A 50 2.01 6.32 -12.39
N ASN A 51 0.96 6.54 -11.60
CA ASN A 51 1.06 6.57 -10.14
C ASN A 51 1.07 5.17 -9.54
N LEU A 52 1.61 5.04 -8.34
CA LEU A 52 1.51 3.82 -7.54
C LEU A 52 0.09 3.66 -6.99
N ALA A 53 -0.23 2.47 -6.47
CA ALA A 53 -1.47 2.20 -5.74
C ALA A 53 -2.76 2.53 -6.53
N GLU A 54 -2.73 2.41 -7.85
CA GLU A 54 -3.90 2.64 -8.71
C GLU A 54 -5.03 1.65 -8.40
N ILE A 55 -6.26 2.17 -8.25
CA ILE A 55 -7.48 1.38 -8.13
C ILE A 55 -8.03 1.12 -9.54
N VAL A 56 -7.99 -0.13 -9.99
CA VAL A 56 -8.29 -0.51 -11.39
C VAL A 56 -9.68 -1.12 -11.61
N CYS A 57 -10.50 -1.21 -10.55
CA CYS A 57 -11.84 -1.79 -10.61
C CYS A 57 -12.82 -0.90 -9.83
N SER A 58 -13.53 -1.43 -8.83
CA SER A 58 -14.36 -0.61 -7.95
C SER A 58 -13.50 0.30 -7.06
N ASN A 59 -13.96 1.53 -6.86
CA ASN A 59 -13.42 2.48 -5.89
C ASN A 59 -13.84 2.17 -4.43
N SER A 60 -14.62 1.12 -4.18
CA SER A 60 -15.06 0.75 -2.84
C SER A 60 -14.04 -0.12 -2.13
N PHE A 61 -13.58 0.33 -0.97
CA PHE A 61 -12.81 -0.48 -0.01
C PHE A 61 -13.72 -1.21 1.00
N LYS A 62 -14.97 -1.48 0.59
CA LYS A 62 -16.00 -2.18 1.36
C LYS A 62 -16.39 -1.48 2.66
N SER A 63 -17.25 -2.13 3.45
CA SER A 63 -17.84 -1.58 4.68
C SER A 63 -16.78 -1.16 5.71
N ASN A 64 -17.06 -0.10 6.48
CA ASN A 64 -16.30 0.29 7.68
C ASN A 64 -16.86 -0.35 8.97
N LEU A 65 -17.95 -1.12 8.90
CA LEU A 65 -18.53 -1.73 10.10
C LEU A 65 -17.60 -2.82 10.65
N HIS A 66 -17.30 -2.80 11.95
CA HIS A 66 -16.43 -3.79 12.59
C HIS A 66 -17.03 -5.20 12.59
N THR A 67 -18.35 -5.32 12.39
CA THR A 67 -19.05 -6.60 12.20
C THR A 67 -18.78 -7.22 10.81
N ASN A 68 -18.18 -6.48 9.88
CA ASN A 68 -17.71 -6.96 8.60
C ASN A 68 -16.19 -7.18 8.63
N ALA A 69 -15.71 -8.27 8.05
CA ALA A 69 -14.28 -8.61 8.03
C ALA A 69 -13.40 -7.49 7.43
N CYS A 70 -13.85 -6.84 6.35
CA CYS A 70 -13.12 -5.72 5.75
C CYS A 70 -13.13 -4.49 6.66
N GLY A 71 -14.22 -4.25 7.38
CA GLY A 71 -14.31 -3.12 8.32
C GLY A 71 -13.37 -3.31 9.50
N LEU A 72 -13.37 -4.50 10.11
CA LEU A 72 -12.44 -4.84 11.19
C LEU A 72 -10.97 -4.72 10.75
N LEU A 73 -10.61 -5.27 9.58
CA LEU A 73 -9.26 -5.16 9.04
C LEU A 73 -8.84 -3.70 8.83
N LYS A 74 -9.75 -2.82 8.38
CA LYS A 74 -9.43 -1.40 8.23
C LYS A 74 -9.15 -0.73 9.57
N GLU A 75 -9.88 -1.06 10.63
CA GLU A 75 -9.55 -0.55 11.97
C GLU A 75 -8.19 -1.02 12.46
N GLU A 76 -7.84 -2.29 12.23
CA GLU A 76 -6.50 -2.80 12.54
C GLU A 76 -5.42 -2.03 11.77
N LEU A 77 -5.64 -1.77 10.48
CA LEU A 77 -4.73 -0.98 9.65
C LEU A 77 -4.64 0.49 10.10
N ARG A 78 -5.71 1.10 10.60
CA ARG A 78 -5.67 2.44 11.22
C ARG A 78 -4.81 2.43 12.47
N ASN A 79 -4.98 1.44 13.34
CA ASN A 79 -4.17 1.29 14.54
C ASN A 79 -2.68 1.04 14.24
N LEU A 80 -2.38 0.45 13.08
CA LEU A 80 -1.02 0.21 12.58
C LEU A 80 -0.44 1.38 11.76
N ASP A 81 -1.16 2.51 11.70
CA ASP A 81 -0.77 3.72 10.98
C ASP A 81 -0.48 3.43 9.49
N SER A 82 -1.45 2.78 8.84
CA SER A 82 -1.46 2.52 7.40
C SER A 82 -1.61 3.82 6.60
N LEU A 83 -0.68 4.05 5.67
CA LEU A 83 -0.76 5.17 4.74
C LEU A 83 -1.96 5.02 3.80
N LEU A 84 -2.18 3.82 3.29
CA LEU A 84 -3.25 3.52 2.34
C LEU A 84 -4.62 3.81 2.94
N ILE A 85 -4.90 3.33 4.16
CA ILE A 85 -6.20 3.56 4.79
C ILE A 85 -6.38 5.04 5.17
N LYS A 86 -5.32 5.72 5.62
CA LYS A 86 -5.38 7.16 5.86
C LYS A 86 -5.76 7.94 4.59
N VAL A 87 -5.13 7.65 3.45
CA VAL A 87 -5.47 8.30 2.18
C VAL A 87 -6.88 7.94 1.73
N ALA A 88 -7.33 6.71 1.96
CA ALA A 88 -8.70 6.29 1.64
C ALA A 88 -9.74 7.05 2.48
N ASP A 89 -9.46 7.28 3.78
CA ASP A 89 -10.33 8.07 4.65
C ASP A 89 -10.34 9.56 4.23
N GLU A 90 -9.18 10.13 3.85
CA GLU A 90 -9.05 11.52 3.39
C GLU A 90 -9.75 11.80 2.04
N THR A 91 -9.90 10.77 1.20
CA THR A 91 -10.49 10.87 -0.14
C THR A 91 -11.87 10.20 -0.25
N ALA A 92 -12.47 9.87 0.90
CA ALA A 92 -13.73 9.15 0.96
C ALA A 92 -14.89 9.90 0.29
N VAL A 93 -15.74 9.15 -0.42
CA VAL A 93 -16.99 9.61 -1.03
C VAL A 93 -18.16 8.76 -0.51
N PRO A 94 -19.41 9.24 -0.58
CA PRO A 94 -20.57 8.43 -0.21
C PRO A 94 -20.63 7.13 -1.03
N ALA A 95 -20.74 5.98 -0.36
CA ALA A 95 -20.75 4.64 -0.96
C ALA A 95 -21.46 3.61 -0.08
#